data_AF-F9Q624-F1
#
_entry.id   AF-F9Q624-F1
#
_cell.length_a   1.000
_cell.length_b   1.000
_cell.length_c   1.000
_cell.angle_alpha   90.00
_cell.angle_beta   90.00
_cell.angle_gamma   90.00
#
_symmetry.space_group_name_H-M   'P 1'
#
loop_
_entity.id
_entity.type
_entity.pdbx_description
1 polymer ?
#
loop_
_entity_poly.entity_id
_entity_poly.type
_entity_poly.pdbx_seq_one_letter_code
_entity_poly.pdbx_strand_id
1 'polypeptide(L)'
;MIKRITERFTPKQYLAELILGVTAIFGLYLIIAWSSYTPLDNSWATASYQSETINKAGALGAWIVDTFFVFLGYVGNLIPFMVFLVPAYLLKTKAVRQLSATRIALRTFGLVVLLIGLTMLSTLFFSGTNYYLAGGVLGGSLVVNLYPTLGKFGCILAAIVFSVVGFIFCSGASLIRLIIRFYHWLTMQNEKMKKPCHKLPMWMS
;
A
#
# COMPACT_ATOMS: atom_id res chain seq x y z
N MET A 1 -18.30 -12.47 -39.90
CA MET A 1 -17.52 -11.26 -39.58
C MET A 1 -17.67 -10.79 -38.13
N ILE A 2 -18.79 -11.05 -37.45
CA ILE A 2 -19.05 -10.65 -36.05
C ILE A 2 -18.24 -11.46 -35.01
N LYS A 3 -18.01 -12.77 -35.23
CA LYS A 3 -17.24 -13.64 -34.30
C LYS A 3 -15.79 -13.22 -34.07
N ARG A 4 -15.15 -12.53 -35.03
CA ARG A 4 -13.72 -12.15 -34.95
C ARG A 4 -13.48 -10.92 -34.07
N ILE A 5 -14.53 -10.16 -33.74
CA ILE A 5 -14.45 -9.05 -32.78
C ILE A 5 -14.59 -9.59 -31.35
N THR A 6 -15.34 -10.67 -31.15
CA THR A 6 -15.65 -11.26 -29.83
C THR A 6 -14.43 -11.86 -29.12
N GLU A 7 -13.41 -12.32 -29.86
CA GLU A 7 -12.19 -12.91 -29.29
C GLU A 7 -11.30 -11.91 -28.52
N ARG A 8 -11.51 -10.60 -28.69
CA ARG A 8 -10.78 -9.54 -27.94
C ARG A 8 -11.48 -9.08 -26.66
N PHE A 9 -12.71 -9.50 -26.40
CA PHE A 9 -13.43 -9.11 -25.20
C PHE A 9 -13.26 -10.18 -24.12
N THR A 10 -12.36 -9.95 -23.17
CA THR A 10 -12.38 -10.65 -21.88
C THR A 10 -13.06 -9.74 -20.85
N PRO A 11 -14.37 -9.88 -20.58
CA PRO A 11 -15.13 -8.95 -19.73
C PRO A 11 -14.53 -8.81 -18.32
N LYS A 12 -13.95 -9.91 -17.82
CA LYS A 12 -13.27 -9.95 -16.51
C LYS A 12 -12.10 -8.98 -16.42
N GLN A 13 -11.38 -8.72 -17.51
CA GLN A 13 -10.24 -7.80 -17.53
C GLN A 13 -10.67 -6.35 -17.46
N TYR A 14 -11.63 -5.95 -18.30
CA TYR A 14 -12.20 -4.60 -18.27
C TYR A 14 -12.88 -4.30 -16.93
N LEU A 15 -13.56 -5.29 -16.34
CA LEU A 15 -14.12 -5.15 -14.99
C LEU A 15 -13.03 -4.90 -13.95
N ALA A 16 -11.91 -5.64 -14.01
CA ALA A 16 -10.79 -5.45 -13.08
C ALA A 16 -10.12 -4.07 -13.27
N GLU A 17 -9.90 -3.64 -14.51
CA GLU A 17 -9.37 -2.30 -14.82
C GLU A 17 -10.33 -1.19 -14.35
N LEU A 18 -11.64 -1.38 -14.52
CA LEU A 18 -12.66 -0.45 -14.03
C LEU A 18 -12.63 -0.37 -12.50
N ILE A 19 -12.60 -1.50 -11.79
CA ILE A 19 -12.52 -1.55 -10.33
C ILE A 19 -11.25 -0.83 -9.85
N LEU A 20 -10.11 -1.09 -10.47
CA LEU A 20 -8.85 -0.41 -10.13
C LEU A 20 -8.91 1.10 -10.43
N GLY A 21 -9.57 1.50 -11.52
CA GLY A 21 -9.77 2.91 -11.88
C GLY A 21 -10.64 3.63 -10.87
N VAL A 22 -11.78 3.03 -10.49
CA VAL A 22 -12.67 3.55 -9.44
C VAL A 22 -11.93 3.61 -8.10
N THR A 23 -11.14 2.58 -7.76
CA THR A 23 -10.33 2.58 -6.53
C THR A 23 -9.28 3.69 -6.54
N ALA A 24 -8.63 3.96 -7.67
CA ALA A 24 -7.69 5.06 -7.79
C ALA A 24 -8.37 6.42 -7.61
N ILE A 25 -9.54 6.64 -8.23
CA ILE A 25 -10.32 7.88 -8.05
C ILE A 25 -10.74 8.04 -6.59
N PHE A 26 -11.17 6.96 -5.94
CA PHE A 26 -11.47 6.96 -4.51
C PHE A 26 -10.23 7.28 -3.67
N GLY A 27 -9.05 6.75 -4.01
CA GLY A 27 -7.80 7.12 -3.37
C GLY A 27 -7.48 8.62 -3.48
N LEU A 28 -7.76 9.25 -4.63
CA LEU A 28 -7.61 10.69 -4.79
C LEU A 28 -8.58 11.47 -3.89
N TYR A 29 -9.83 11.03 -3.81
CA TYR A 29 -10.81 11.57 -2.86
C TYR A 29 -10.29 11.48 -1.41
N LEU A 30 -9.72 10.33 -1.01
CA LEU A 30 -9.15 10.15 0.33
C LEU A 30 -7.94 11.07 0.60
N ILE A 31 -7.10 11.37 -0.41
CA ILE A 31 -5.99 12.32 -0.24
C ILE A 31 -6.51 13.73 0.03
N ILE A 32 -7.58 14.15 -0.65
CA ILE A 32 -8.24 15.44 -0.40
C ILE A 32 -8.86 15.45 1.01
N ALA A 33 -9.54 14.37 1.39
CA ALA A 33 -10.12 14.21 2.72
C ALA A 33 -9.04 14.28 3.80
N TRP A 34 -7.94 13.56 3.64
CA TRP A 34 -6.83 13.50 4.58
C TRP A 34 -6.09 14.83 4.71
N SER A 35 -5.81 15.50 3.59
CA SER A 35 -5.08 16.78 3.60
C SER A 35 -5.86 17.94 4.20
N SER A 36 -7.20 17.82 4.29
CA SER A 36 -8.06 18.84 4.90
C SER A 36 -8.70 18.36 6.21
N TYR A 37 -8.25 17.23 6.75
CA TYR A 37 -8.80 16.65 7.97
C TYR A 37 -8.41 17.44 9.22
N THR A 38 -9.38 17.67 10.10
CA THR A 38 -9.16 18.20 11.45
C THR A 38 -9.97 17.40 12.47
N PRO A 39 -9.44 17.17 13.69
CA PRO A 39 -10.22 16.55 14.77
C PRO A 39 -11.38 17.43 15.26
N LEU A 40 -11.53 18.66 14.74
CA LEU A 40 -12.70 19.49 15.01
C LEU A 40 -13.91 19.12 14.13
N ASP A 41 -13.73 18.26 13.14
CA ASP A 41 -14.83 17.75 12.32
C ASP A 41 -15.64 16.69 13.09
N ASN A 42 -16.97 16.81 13.06
CA ASN A 42 -17.87 15.76 13.52
C ASN A 42 -17.61 14.46 12.74
N SER A 43 -17.20 13.43 13.45
CA SER A 43 -16.70 12.18 12.89
C SER A 43 -17.03 10.99 13.82
N TRP A 44 -16.51 9.79 13.52
CA TRP A 44 -16.88 8.57 14.24
C TRP A 44 -16.50 8.63 15.72
N ALA A 45 -15.27 9.02 16.01
CA ALA A 45 -14.73 9.08 17.37
C ALA A 45 -14.74 10.49 17.96
N THR A 46 -14.98 11.52 17.14
CA THR A 46 -14.90 12.92 17.59
C THR A 46 -16.20 13.66 17.35
N ALA A 47 -16.76 14.19 18.44
CA ALA A 47 -17.91 15.09 18.42
C ALA A 47 -17.45 16.52 18.72
N SER A 48 -17.92 17.47 17.91
CA SER A 48 -17.56 18.88 17.94
C SER A 48 -18.82 19.74 17.82
N TYR A 49 -18.78 20.92 18.43
CA TYR A 49 -19.87 21.89 18.37
C TYR A 49 -19.98 22.60 17.02
N GLN A 50 -19.02 22.39 16.12
CA GLN A 50 -19.03 22.98 14.79
C GLN A 50 -20.20 22.43 13.95
N SER A 51 -21.07 23.31 13.47
CA SER A 51 -22.26 22.94 12.69
C SER A 51 -21.92 22.49 11.26
N GLU A 52 -20.87 23.06 10.67
CA GLU A 52 -20.43 22.76 9.31
C GLU A 52 -19.14 21.93 9.32
N THR A 53 -19.05 20.95 8.43
CA THR A 53 -17.82 20.17 8.24
C THR A 53 -16.76 21.03 7.54
N ILE A 54 -15.58 21.12 8.15
CA ILE A 54 -14.41 21.85 7.65
C ILE A 54 -13.72 21.06 6.54
N ASN A 55 -13.75 19.73 6.61
CA ASN A 55 -13.16 18.84 5.61
C ASN A 55 -13.69 19.13 4.19
N LYS A 56 -12.78 19.37 3.25
CA LYS A 56 -13.12 19.71 1.85
C LYS A 56 -13.75 18.54 1.09
N ALA A 57 -13.57 17.32 1.56
CA ALA A 57 -14.20 16.12 1.03
C ALA A 57 -15.58 15.83 1.67
N GLY A 58 -16.06 16.71 2.55
CA GLY A 58 -17.33 16.60 3.27
C GLY A 58 -17.28 15.69 4.50
N ALA A 59 -18.43 15.54 5.16
CA ALA A 59 -18.58 14.78 6.40
C ALA A 59 -18.12 13.31 6.28
N LEU A 60 -18.43 12.68 5.14
CA LEU A 60 -18.01 11.30 4.86
C LEU A 60 -16.48 11.19 4.80
N GLY A 61 -15.79 12.17 4.21
CA GLY A 61 -14.33 12.21 4.13
C GLY A 61 -13.70 12.34 5.51
N ALA A 62 -14.25 13.23 6.35
CA ALA A 62 -13.82 13.37 7.73
C ALA A 62 -13.99 12.08 8.52
N TRP A 63 -15.15 11.42 8.37
CA TRP A 63 -15.46 10.17 9.06
C TRP A 63 -14.52 9.01 8.69
N ILE A 64 -14.20 8.87 7.40
CA ILE A 64 -13.28 7.81 6.94
C ILE A 64 -11.85 8.07 7.44
N VAL A 65 -11.37 9.31 7.37
CA VAL A 65 -10.02 9.65 7.82
C VAL A 65 -9.88 9.52 9.33
N ASP A 66 -10.88 9.97 10.10
CA ASP A 66 -10.96 9.74 11.55
C ASP A 66 -10.85 8.25 11.88
N THR A 67 -11.60 7.41 11.16
CA THR A 67 -11.54 5.95 11.32
C THR A 67 -10.11 5.42 11.13
N PHE A 68 -9.37 5.90 10.11
CA PHE A 68 -7.98 5.48 9.92
C PHE A 68 -7.09 5.87 11.10
N PHE A 69 -7.24 7.08 11.64
CA PHE A 69 -6.46 7.53 12.79
C PHE A 69 -6.83 6.81 14.08
N VAL A 70 -8.12 6.53 14.31
CA VAL A 70 -8.59 5.76 15.47
C VAL A 70 -7.98 4.37 15.47
N PHE A 71 -8.06 3.64 14.35
CA PHE A 71 -7.61 2.25 14.30
C PHE A 71 -6.10 2.10 14.12
N LEU A 72 -5.46 2.96 13.33
CA LEU A 72 -4.07 2.81 12.90
C LEU A 72 -3.12 3.91 13.41
N GLY A 73 -3.64 4.97 14.03
CA GLY A 73 -2.82 6.08 14.52
C GLY A 73 -2.02 6.73 13.39
N TYR A 74 -0.73 7.02 13.63
CA TYR A 74 0.14 7.65 12.65
C TYR A 74 0.29 6.86 11.35
N VAL A 75 0.13 5.54 11.38
CA VAL A 75 0.15 4.70 10.18
C VAL A 75 -1.04 5.01 9.26
N GLY A 76 -2.15 5.53 9.81
CA GLY A 76 -3.31 6.00 9.06
C GLY A 76 -2.98 7.05 7.99
N ASN A 77 -1.92 7.84 8.18
CA ASN A 77 -1.44 8.81 7.18
C ASN A 77 -1.02 8.15 5.86
N LEU A 78 -0.60 6.89 5.87
CA LEU A 78 -0.14 6.19 4.68
C LEU A 78 -1.28 5.65 3.82
N ILE A 79 -2.44 5.38 4.43
CA ILE A 79 -3.56 4.68 3.78
C ILE A 79 -4.08 5.42 2.53
N PRO A 80 -4.37 6.73 2.55
CA PRO A 80 -4.86 7.45 1.37
C PRO A 80 -3.92 7.32 0.17
N PHE A 81 -2.61 7.42 0.41
CA PHE A 81 -1.60 7.30 -0.62
C PHE A 81 -1.49 5.88 -1.16
N MET A 82 -1.59 4.86 -0.31
CA MET A 82 -1.55 3.46 -0.76
C MET A 82 -2.77 3.10 -1.62
N VAL A 83 -3.97 3.56 -1.22
CA VAL A 83 -5.22 3.34 -1.97
C VAL A 83 -5.17 4.03 -3.33
N PHE A 84 -4.47 5.15 -3.46
CA PHE A 84 -4.26 5.83 -4.76
C PHE A 84 -3.15 5.18 -5.60
N LEU A 85 -1.94 5.05 -5.03
CA LEU A 85 -0.72 4.71 -5.75
C LEU A 85 -0.71 3.25 -6.23
N VAL A 86 -1.23 2.31 -5.43
CA VAL A 86 -1.19 0.88 -5.79
C VAL A 86 -2.05 0.60 -7.02
N PRO A 87 -3.35 0.96 -7.07
CA PRO A 87 -4.17 0.78 -8.26
C PRO A 87 -3.66 1.58 -9.47
N ALA A 88 -3.22 2.82 -9.27
CA ALA A 88 -2.67 3.66 -10.34
C ALA A 88 -1.42 3.02 -10.97
N TYR A 89 -0.53 2.46 -10.16
CA TYR A 89 0.65 1.74 -10.63
C TYR A 89 0.28 0.48 -11.42
N LEU A 90 -0.71 -0.30 -10.93
CA LEU A 90 -1.18 -1.51 -11.60
C LEU A 90 -1.83 -1.22 -12.96
N LEU A 91 -2.58 -0.13 -13.06
CA LEU A 91 -3.16 0.35 -14.32
C LEU A 91 -2.06 0.81 -15.29
N LYS A 92 -1.11 1.64 -14.83
CA LYS A 92 -0.01 2.15 -15.67
C LYS A 92 0.85 1.03 -16.27
N THR A 93 1.14 0.00 -15.48
CA THR A 93 2.00 -1.11 -15.90
C THR A 93 1.25 -2.19 -16.68
N LYS A 94 -0.08 -2.07 -16.82
CA LYS A 94 -0.97 -3.13 -17.35
C LYS A 94 -0.73 -4.50 -16.68
N ALA A 95 -0.22 -4.48 -15.44
CA ALA A 95 0.17 -5.67 -14.70
C ALA A 95 -1.03 -6.54 -14.31
N VAL A 96 -2.25 -5.99 -14.42
CA VAL A 96 -3.52 -6.69 -14.25
C VAL A 96 -3.58 -7.96 -15.11
N ARG A 97 -2.94 -7.96 -16.29
CA ARG A 97 -2.91 -9.10 -17.22
C ARG A 97 -2.12 -10.31 -16.73
N GLN A 98 -1.17 -10.11 -15.81
CA GLN A 98 -0.25 -11.15 -15.31
C GLN A 98 -0.43 -11.44 -13.81
N LEU A 99 -1.32 -10.72 -13.12
CA LEU A 99 -1.57 -10.88 -11.70
C LEU A 99 -2.58 -12.01 -11.48
N SER A 100 -2.08 -13.15 -10.97
CA SER A 100 -2.95 -14.19 -10.45
C SER A 100 -3.63 -13.73 -9.16
N ALA A 101 -4.86 -14.21 -8.92
CA ALA A 101 -5.60 -13.91 -7.69
C ALA A 101 -4.79 -14.25 -6.43
N THR A 102 -4.03 -15.35 -6.45
CA THR A 102 -3.12 -15.75 -5.37
C THR A 102 -2.04 -14.71 -5.10
N ARG A 103 -1.46 -14.08 -6.13
CA ARG A 103 -0.44 -13.05 -5.97
C ARG A 103 -1.02 -11.78 -5.35
N ILE A 104 -2.25 -11.43 -5.71
CA ILE A 104 -2.96 -10.30 -5.09
C ILE A 104 -3.22 -10.62 -3.62
N ALA A 105 -3.80 -11.78 -3.33
CA ALA A 105 -4.10 -12.22 -1.96
C ALA A 105 -2.85 -12.23 -1.06
N LEU A 106 -1.72 -12.74 -1.57
CA LEU A 106 -0.46 -12.78 -0.84
C LEU A 106 0.08 -11.37 -0.55
N ARG A 107 -0.03 -10.45 -1.52
CA ARG A 107 0.42 -9.06 -1.36
C ARG A 107 -0.47 -8.29 -0.40
N THR A 108 -1.79 -8.47 -0.48
CA THR A 108 -2.73 -7.86 0.47
C THR A 108 -2.51 -8.41 1.87
N PHE A 109 -2.24 -9.71 2.02
CA PHE A 109 -1.87 -10.30 3.31
C PHE A 109 -0.57 -9.68 3.85
N GLY A 110 0.47 -9.60 3.02
CA GLY A 110 1.72 -8.94 3.40
C GLY A 110 1.54 -7.48 3.82
N LEU A 111 0.67 -6.74 3.12
CA LEU A 111 0.32 -5.37 3.48
C LEU A 111 -0.36 -5.29 4.85
N VAL A 112 -1.30 -6.19 5.15
CA VAL A 112 -1.96 -6.24 6.46
C VAL A 112 -0.95 -6.53 7.57
N VAL A 113 -0.08 -7.53 7.40
CA VAL A 113 0.97 -7.86 8.38
C VAL A 113 1.94 -6.69 8.57
N LEU A 114 2.29 -5.98 7.49
CA LEU A 114 3.12 -4.78 7.55
C LEU A 114 2.44 -3.67 8.37
N LEU A 115 1.16 -3.39 8.12
CA LEU A 115 0.41 -2.38 8.87
C LEU A 115 0.30 -2.74 10.36
N ILE A 116 0.11 -4.02 10.69
CA ILE A 116 0.14 -4.51 12.09
C ILE A 116 1.51 -4.24 12.72
N GLY A 117 2.60 -4.60 12.05
CA GLY A 117 3.96 -4.34 12.55
C GLY A 117 4.23 -2.85 12.76
N LEU A 118 3.85 -2.01 11.80
CA LEU A 118 4.06 -0.55 11.87
C LEU A 118 3.21 0.11 12.96
N THR A 119 1.97 -0.33 13.18
CA THR A 119 1.11 0.20 14.26
C THR A 119 1.63 -0.18 15.64
N MET A 120 2.12 -1.41 15.82
CA MET A 120 2.81 -1.82 17.05
C MET A 120 4.08 -1.01 17.29
N LEU A 121 4.93 -0.85 16.26
CA LEU A 121 6.12 0.00 16.35
C LEU A 121 5.74 1.44 16.72
N SER A 122 4.68 1.96 16.11
CA SER A 122 4.24 3.33 16.37
C SER A 122 3.83 3.52 17.83
N THR A 123 3.11 2.54 18.39
CA THR A 123 2.73 2.50 19.81
C THR A 123 3.93 2.45 20.75
N LEU A 124 4.97 1.71 20.39
CA LEU A 124 6.14 1.48 21.26
C LEU A 124 7.15 2.64 21.25
N PHE A 125 7.22 3.40 20.15
CA PHE A 125 8.25 4.41 19.93
C PHE A 125 7.72 5.85 19.95
N PHE A 126 6.45 6.08 19.64
CA PHE A 126 5.89 7.43 19.58
C PHE A 126 4.82 7.64 20.65
N SER A 127 4.66 8.90 21.05
CA SER A 127 3.55 9.32 21.91
C SER A 127 2.34 9.68 21.05
N GLY A 128 1.15 9.31 21.54
CA GLY A 128 -0.12 9.70 20.91
C GLY A 128 -0.38 11.20 21.02
N THR A 129 -1.41 11.65 20.32
CA THR A 129 -1.95 13.01 20.49
C THR A 129 -3.09 12.98 21.52
N ASN A 130 -3.66 14.15 21.83
CA ASN A 130 -4.86 14.22 22.68
C ASN A 130 -6.09 13.53 22.06
N TYR A 131 -6.07 13.27 20.75
CA TYR A 131 -7.19 12.69 20.01
C TYR A 131 -6.95 11.21 19.66
N TYR A 132 -5.72 10.82 19.35
CA TYR A 132 -5.41 9.48 18.84
C TYR A 132 -4.18 8.86 19.49
N LEU A 133 -4.25 7.54 19.70
CA LEU A 133 -3.09 6.74 20.07
C LEU A 133 -2.09 6.67 18.91
N ALA A 134 -0.79 6.66 19.21
CA ALA A 134 0.27 6.67 18.19
C ALA A 134 0.13 5.54 17.16
N GLY A 135 -0.13 4.31 17.60
CA GLY A 135 -0.44 3.17 16.72
C GLY A 135 -1.91 2.81 16.59
N GLY A 136 -2.80 3.71 17.02
CA GLY A 136 -4.24 3.46 17.07
C GLY A 136 -4.65 2.34 18.02
N VAL A 137 -5.94 2.01 17.99
CA VAL A 137 -6.52 0.92 18.79
C VAL A 137 -5.87 -0.44 18.45
N LEU A 138 -5.53 -0.68 17.19
CA LEU A 138 -4.95 -1.95 16.75
C LEU A 138 -3.56 -2.17 17.34
N GLY A 139 -2.66 -1.20 17.19
CA GLY A 139 -1.30 -1.27 17.75
C GLY A 139 -1.30 -1.27 19.27
N GLY A 140 -2.11 -0.39 19.86
CA GLY A 140 -2.29 -0.28 21.32
C GLY A 140 -2.74 -1.59 21.95
N SER A 141 -3.81 -2.18 21.41
CA SER A 141 -4.37 -3.45 21.93
C SER A 141 -3.36 -4.59 21.82
N LEU A 142 -2.69 -4.74 20.68
CA LEU A 142 -1.68 -5.79 20.51
C LEU A 142 -0.52 -5.65 21.48
N VAL A 143 0.00 -4.43 21.66
CA VAL A 143 1.09 -4.18 22.60
C VAL A 143 0.64 -4.48 24.03
N VAL A 144 -0.53 -3.99 24.47
CA VAL A 144 -1.04 -4.24 25.82
C VAL A 144 -1.21 -5.73 26.12
N ASN A 145 -1.68 -6.52 25.14
CA ASN A 145 -1.86 -7.97 25.31
C ASN A 145 -0.54 -8.76 25.29
N LEU A 146 0.44 -8.33 24.49
CA LEU A 146 1.73 -9.03 24.35
C LEU A 146 2.77 -8.60 25.39
N TYR A 147 2.61 -7.42 25.99
CA TYR A 147 3.57 -6.86 26.95
C TYR A 147 3.80 -7.76 28.18
N PRO A 148 2.78 -8.36 28.82
CA PRO A 148 2.97 -9.22 29.99
C PRO A 148 3.77 -10.49 29.68
N THR A 149 3.65 -11.02 28.46
CA THR A 149 4.28 -12.29 28.07
C THR A 149 5.68 -12.09 27.47
N LEU A 150 5.88 -11.03 26.68
CA LEU A 150 7.12 -10.81 25.91
C LEU A 150 8.01 -9.71 26.49
N GLY A 151 7.46 -8.88 27.39
CA GLY A 151 8.08 -7.64 27.84
C GLY A 151 8.24 -6.61 26.71
N LYS A 152 8.80 -5.45 27.05
CA LYS A 152 9.03 -4.35 26.09
C LYS A 152 9.90 -4.79 24.92
N PHE A 153 11.01 -5.48 25.19
CA PHE A 153 11.97 -5.90 24.18
C PHE A 153 11.35 -6.90 23.19
N GLY A 154 10.62 -7.91 23.69
CA GLY A 154 9.97 -8.89 22.82
C GLY A 154 8.85 -8.28 21.97
N CYS A 155 8.11 -7.30 22.48
CA CYS A 155 7.13 -6.55 21.67
C CYS A 155 7.80 -5.77 20.52
N ILE A 156 8.94 -5.12 20.78
CA ILE A 156 9.72 -4.41 19.73
C ILE A 156 10.19 -5.41 18.68
N LEU A 157 10.78 -6.53 19.09
CA LEU A 157 11.27 -7.55 18.17
C LEU A 157 10.13 -8.12 17.32
N ALA A 158 8.99 -8.46 17.92
CA ALA A 158 7.81 -8.94 17.19
C ALA A 158 7.30 -7.91 16.18
N ALA A 159 7.22 -6.64 16.57
CA ALA A 159 6.77 -5.57 15.69
C ALA A 159 7.72 -5.34 14.49
N ILE A 160 9.04 -5.43 14.71
CA ILE A 160 10.04 -5.39 13.63
C ILE A 160 9.87 -6.61 12.71
N VAL A 161 9.75 -7.81 13.27
CA VAL A 161 9.57 -9.04 12.48
C VAL A 161 8.32 -8.96 11.61
N PHE A 162 7.17 -8.57 12.17
CA PHE A 162 5.95 -8.39 11.38
C PHE A 162 6.11 -7.30 10.32
N SER A 163 6.78 -6.19 10.62
CA SER A 163 7.05 -5.14 9.64
C SER A 163 7.92 -5.66 8.48
N VAL A 164 9.02 -6.35 8.79
CA VAL A 164 9.95 -6.88 7.76
C VAL A 164 9.29 -7.97 6.94
N VAL A 165 8.66 -8.95 7.58
CA VAL A 165 7.96 -10.06 6.92
C VAL A 165 6.82 -9.52 6.04
N GLY A 166 6.00 -8.62 6.58
CA GLY A 166 4.93 -7.96 5.84
C GLY A 166 5.45 -7.20 4.63
N PHE A 167 6.54 -6.44 4.77
CA PHE A 167 7.17 -5.71 3.67
C PHE A 167 7.67 -6.65 2.57
N ILE A 168 8.31 -7.77 2.93
CA ILE A 168 8.80 -8.77 1.98
C ILE A 168 7.64 -9.37 1.18
N PHE A 169 6.54 -9.77 1.84
CA PHE A 169 5.37 -10.31 1.15
C PHE A 169 4.65 -9.26 0.30
N CYS A 170 4.53 -8.03 0.80
CA CYS A 170 3.89 -6.92 0.10
C CYS A 170 4.64 -6.54 -1.19
N SER A 171 5.97 -6.40 -1.11
CA SER A 171 6.78 -6.08 -2.30
C SER A 171 6.91 -7.30 -3.22
N GLY A 172 7.20 -8.48 -2.67
CA GLY A 172 7.55 -9.66 -3.46
C GLY A 172 8.82 -9.41 -4.29
N ALA A 173 8.85 -9.91 -5.53
CA ALA A 173 10.04 -9.85 -6.39
C ALA A 173 10.44 -8.43 -6.87
N SER A 174 9.64 -7.38 -6.61
CA SER A 174 10.03 -6.01 -6.98
C SER A 174 11.18 -5.49 -6.15
N LEU A 175 11.25 -5.79 -4.85
CA LEU A 175 12.37 -5.40 -4.00
C LEU A 175 13.67 -6.05 -4.46
N ILE A 176 13.63 -7.35 -4.75
CA ILE A 176 14.78 -8.11 -5.25
C ILE A 176 15.28 -7.51 -6.57
N ARG A 177 14.38 -7.25 -7.52
CA ARG A 177 14.76 -6.60 -8.79
C ARG A 177 15.32 -5.18 -8.61
N LEU A 178 14.79 -4.41 -7.65
CA LEU A 178 15.30 -3.09 -7.34
C LEU A 178 16.72 -3.16 -6.75
N ILE A 179 16.95 -4.06 -5.79
CA ILE A 179 18.26 -4.29 -5.18
C ILE A 179 19.25 -4.76 -6.24
N ILE A 180 18.87 -5.70 -7.11
CA ILE A 180 19.71 -6.16 -8.23
C ILE A 180 20.05 -4.99 -9.17
N ARG A 181 19.07 -4.17 -9.56
CA ARG A 181 19.32 -2.98 -10.39
C ARG A 181 20.24 -1.98 -9.70
N PHE A 182 20.03 -1.73 -8.40
CA PHE A 182 20.87 -0.83 -7.62
C PHE A 182 22.29 -1.38 -7.50
N TYR A 183 22.45 -2.69 -7.30
CA TYR A 183 23.74 -3.37 -7.28
C TYR A 183 24.46 -3.29 -8.63
N HIS A 184 23.78 -3.56 -9.75
CA HIS A 184 24.36 -3.40 -11.08
C HIS A 184 24.73 -1.95 -11.40
N TRP A 185 23.90 -0.99 -10.97
CA TRP A 185 24.20 0.43 -11.06
C TRP A 185 25.45 0.81 -10.25
N LEU A 186 25.53 0.34 -8.99
CA LEU A 186 26.67 0.59 -8.11
C LEU A 186 27.97 -0.03 -8.66
N THR A 187 27.87 -1.23 -9.24
CA THR A 187 29.01 -1.94 -9.82
C THR A 187 29.33 -1.52 -11.25
N MET A 188 28.61 -0.54 -11.82
CA MET A 188 28.77 -0.04 -13.19
C MET A 188 28.93 -1.17 -14.22
N GLN A 189 28.25 -2.30 -13.99
CA GLN A 189 28.19 -3.38 -14.97
C GLN A 189 27.28 -2.93 -16.11
N ASN A 190 27.85 -2.17 -17.04
CA ASN A 190 27.24 -1.93 -18.33
C ASN A 190 27.04 -3.29 -18.98
N GLU A 191 25.78 -3.73 -19.11
CA GLU A 191 25.44 -4.95 -19.81
C GLU A 191 26.07 -4.89 -21.21
N LYS A 192 27.14 -5.65 -21.42
CA LYS A 192 27.55 -6.06 -22.76
C LYS A 192 26.42 -6.96 -23.27
N MET A 193 25.37 -6.37 -23.82
CA MET A 193 24.40 -7.10 -24.63
C MET A 193 25.19 -7.76 -25.76
N LYS A 194 25.49 -9.04 -25.58
CA LYS A 194 26.06 -9.93 -26.58
C LYS A 194 25.03 -9.98 -27.71
N LYS A 195 25.17 -9.12 -28.73
CA LYS A 195 24.51 -9.32 -30.01
C LYS A 195 24.99 -10.68 -30.52
N PRO A 196 24.11 -11.64 -30.86
CA PRO A 196 24.55 -12.82 -31.58
C PRO A 196 25.08 -12.33 -32.93
N CYS A 197 26.40 -12.41 -33.12
CA CYS A 197 27.04 -12.14 -34.38
C CYS A 197 26.56 -13.20 -35.36
N HIS A 198 25.59 -12.85 -36.19
CA HIS A 198 25.23 -13.63 -37.35
C HIS A 198 26.39 -13.53 -38.34
N LYS A 199 27.36 -14.43 -38.25
CA LYS A 199 28.32 -14.65 -39.33
C LYS A 199 27.55 -15.35 -40.46
N LEU A 200 27.10 -14.56 -41.43
CA LEU A 200 26.74 -15.06 -42.76
C LEU A 200 28.00 -15.65 -43.42
N PRO A 201 27.88 -16.75 -44.18
CA PRO A 201 29.03 -17.43 -44.77
C PRO A 201 29.66 -16.61 -45.91
N MET A 202 30.99 -16.69 -45.93
CA MET A 202 31.91 -16.02 -46.82
C MET A 202 31.96 -16.76 -48.16
N TRP A 203 31.07 -16.42 -49.08
CA TRP A 203 31.22 -16.73 -50.51
C TRP A 203 30.38 -15.75 -51.34
N MET A 204 30.88 -14.52 -51.45
CA MET A 204 30.60 -13.63 -52.57
C MET A 204 31.83 -12.74 -52.77
N SER A 205 32.40 -12.91 -53.96
CA SER A 205 33.56 -12.24 -54.57
C SER A 205 34.95 -12.71 -54.15
#